data_AF-A0A535NTN4-F1
#
_entry.id   AF-A0A535NTN4-F1
#
_cell.length_a   1.000
_cell.length_b   1.000
_cell.length_c   1.000
_cell.angle_alpha   90.00
_cell.angle_beta   90.00
_cell.angle_gamma   90.00
#
_symmetry.space_group_name_H-M   'P 1'
#
loop_
_entity.id
_entity.type
_entity.pdbx_description
1 polymer ?
#
loop_
_entity_poly.entity_id
_entity_poly.type
_entity_poly.pdbx_seq_one_letter_code
_entity_poly.pdbx_strand_id
1 'polypeptide(L)'
;MPDFRQRVHRGETFVIAGERFGIGSSREMSPAGLKAIAEEVGLEIVIVCGDGVGDIFRRNALNLGLHVVQSRAASEDAQEGDVLTFDSKTRRLTNETRGKSYDPVPLTPIEETIRRSGGIIAVGRREFAESLEQMPRVEWPDRKTASSMSSTEQIVWAHRVDKDAEVRPGGTLRVWCDLLPASDGTAPFTIHTFNQITGGDTIYPRQAAIANDHFVFSGRNADDKQTGIGRDFATLHEIHKPYYATP
;
A
#
# COMPACT_ATOMS: atom_id res chain seq x y z
N MET A 1 -17.57 14.80 6.11
CA MET A 1 -17.92 14.54 7.53
C MET A 1 -17.40 15.72 8.35
N PRO A 2 -18.25 16.70 8.68
CA PRO A 2 -17.86 17.80 9.57
C PRO A 2 -17.30 17.24 10.88
N ASP A 3 -16.34 17.94 11.46
CA ASP A 3 -15.76 17.63 12.77
C ASP A 3 -15.17 16.21 12.93
N PHE A 4 -14.75 15.59 11.83
CA PHE A 4 -14.25 14.20 11.83
C PHE A 4 -13.17 13.95 12.88
N ARG A 5 -12.19 14.86 13.00
CA ARG A 5 -11.12 14.75 13.99
C ARG A 5 -11.66 14.76 15.43
N GLN A 6 -12.60 15.66 15.75
CA GLN A 6 -13.22 15.71 17.07
C GLN A 6 -14.05 14.44 17.35
N ARG A 7 -14.72 13.88 16.33
CA ARG A 7 -15.47 12.61 16.46
C ARG A 7 -14.54 11.45 16.81
N VAL A 8 -13.44 11.29 16.08
CA VAL A 8 -12.44 10.26 16.37
C VAL A 8 -11.85 10.46 17.77
N HIS A 9 -11.53 11.70 18.15
CA HIS A 9 -11.01 12.00 19.50
C HIS A 9 -11.98 11.67 20.64
N ARG A 10 -13.28 11.55 20.36
CA ARG A 10 -14.29 11.07 21.31
C ARG A 10 -14.47 9.55 21.32
N GLY A 11 -13.75 8.81 20.48
CA GLY A 11 -13.82 7.36 20.39
C GLY A 11 -14.61 6.81 19.19
N GLU A 12 -15.08 7.66 18.27
CA GLU A 12 -15.78 7.20 17.06
C GLU A 12 -14.76 6.72 16.01
N THR A 13 -14.39 5.43 16.04
CA THR A 13 -13.25 4.88 15.29
C THR A 13 -13.61 4.07 14.04
N PHE A 14 -14.89 3.89 13.74
CA PHE A 14 -15.33 3.18 12.54
C PHE A 14 -15.67 4.16 11.42
N VAL A 15 -14.98 4.02 10.28
CA VAL A 15 -15.30 4.74 9.05
C VAL A 15 -16.13 3.81 8.17
N ILE A 16 -17.43 4.10 8.06
CA ILE A 16 -18.35 3.34 7.20
C ILE A 16 -18.42 4.03 5.84
N ALA A 17 -18.10 3.29 4.78
CA ALA A 17 -18.13 3.78 3.41
C ALA A 17 -18.86 2.82 2.48
N GLY A 18 -19.57 3.34 1.49
CA GLY A 18 -20.28 2.51 0.52
C GLY A 18 -19.38 1.77 -0.47
N GLU A 19 -19.98 1.36 -1.59
CA GLU A 19 -19.25 0.77 -2.72
C GLU A 19 -18.21 1.76 -3.30
N ARG A 20 -17.16 1.21 -3.90
CA ARG A 20 -16.11 1.96 -4.62
C ARG A 20 -15.38 3.00 -3.78
N PHE A 21 -15.29 2.77 -2.47
CA PHE A 21 -14.50 3.62 -1.60
C PHE A 21 -13.01 3.59 -1.98
N GLY A 22 -12.35 4.76 -1.93
CA GLY A 22 -10.91 4.86 -2.16
C GLY A 22 -10.47 4.65 -3.62
N ILE A 23 -11.38 4.70 -4.59
CA ILE A 23 -11.01 4.74 -6.01
C ILE A 23 -10.31 6.07 -6.34
N GLY A 24 -9.34 6.04 -7.27
CA GLY A 24 -8.64 7.23 -7.75
C GLY A 24 -7.13 7.15 -7.58
N SER A 25 -6.48 8.31 -7.47
CA SER A 25 -5.02 8.43 -7.45
C SER A 25 -4.36 7.67 -6.28
N SER A 26 -3.16 7.12 -6.51
CA SER A 26 -2.32 6.40 -5.54
C SER A 26 -1.71 7.30 -4.45
N ARG A 27 -2.52 8.13 -3.80
CA ARG A 27 -2.07 9.00 -2.72
C ARG A 27 -2.12 8.27 -1.39
N GLU A 28 -0.97 7.77 -0.95
CA GLU A 28 -0.80 7.13 0.36
C GLU A 28 -1.17 8.07 1.53
N MET A 29 -1.12 9.37 1.29
CA MET A 29 -1.62 10.42 2.20
C MET A 29 -3.08 10.21 2.62
N SER A 30 -3.94 9.63 1.77
CA SER A 30 -5.36 9.44 2.07
C SER A 30 -5.59 8.49 3.26
N PRO A 31 -5.12 7.23 3.24
CA PRO A 31 -5.19 6.37 4.42
C PRO A 31 -4.30 6.87 5.56
N ALA A 32 -3.12 7.45 5.29
CA ALA A 32 -2.24 7.97 6.33
C ALA A 32 -2.89 9.07 7.18
N GLY A 33 -3.69 9.95 6.56
CA GLY A 33 -4.41 11.01 7.28
C GLY A 33 -5.46 10.45 8.26
N LEU A 34 -6.18 9.39 7.88
CA LEU A 34 -7.12 8.71 8.77
C LEU A 34 -6.36 8.12 9.97
N LYS A 35 -5.28 7.38 9.71
CA LYS A 35 -4.44 6.79 10.75
C LYS A 35 -3.92 7.85 11.73
N ALA A 36 -3.31 8.91 11.20
CA ALA A 36 -2.70 9.96 12.02
C ALA A 36 -3.69 10.60 12.99
N ILE A 37 -4.92 10.90 12.53
CA ILE A 37 -5.97 11.49 13.37
C ILE A 37 -6.30 10.61 14.59
N ALA A 38 -6.35 9.30 14.40
CA ALA A 38 -6.64 8.35 15.48
C ALA A 38 -5.45 8.22 16.45
N GLU A 39 -4.23 8.13 15.91
CA GLU A 39 -3.01 7.97 16.71
C GLU A 39 -2.71 9.17 17.61
N GLU A 40 -3.15 10.37 17.26
CA GLU A 40 -3.02 11.57 18.10
C GLU A 40 -3.59 11.40 19.51
N VAL A 41 -4.59 10.53 19.66
CA VAL A 41 -5.22 10.21 20.95
C VAL A 41 -5.05 8.73 21.33
N GLY A 42 -4.13 8.02 20.67
CA GLY A 42 -3.85 6.61 20.94
C GLY A 42 -4.97 5.65 20.54
N LEU A 43 -5.78 6.01 19.55
CA LEU A 43 -6.85 5.17 19.00
C LEU A 43 -6.44 4.58 17.64
N GLU A 44 -7.18 3.56 17.21
CA GLU A 44 -7.05 2.93 15.90
C GLU A 44 -8.35 3.07 15.11
N ILE A 45 -8.26 3.32 13.80
CA ILE A 45 -9.42 3.37 12.91
C ILE A 45 -9.63 2.03 12.20
N VAL A 46 -10.89 1.63 12.08
CA VAL A 46 -11.35 0.53 11.24
C VAL A 46 -12.19 1.08 10.10
N ILE A 47 -11.77 0.79 8.86
CA ILE A 47 -12.49 1.19 7.66
C ILE A 47 -13.37 0.02 7.21
N VAL A 48 -14.68 0.21 7.21
CA VAL A 48 -15.65 -0.76 6.69
C VAL A 48 -16.17 -0.24 5.35
N CYS A 49 -16.07 -1.05 4.30
CA CYS A 49 -16.46 -0.64 2.96
C CYS A 49 -17.28 -1.70 2.22
N GLY A 50 -18.09 -1.24 1.26
CA GLY A 50 -18.84 -2.09 0.34
C GLY A 50 -17.98 -2.69 -0.77
N ASP A 51 -18.63 -3.13 -1.85
CA ASP A 51 -17.93 -3.76 -2.97
C ASP A 51 -17.06 -2.79 -3.76
N GLY A 52 -15.99 -3.31 -4.37
CA GLY A 52 -15.15 -2.55 -5.29
C GLY A 52 -14.26 -1.49 -4.64
N VAL A 53 -13.84 -1.68 -3.38
CA VAL A 53 -12.81 -0.85 -2.74
C VAL A 53 -11.59 -0.73 -3.66
N GLY A 54 -11.03 0.47 -3.79
CA GLY A 54 -9.86 0.69 -4.64
C GLY A 54 -8.67 -0.15 -4.18
N ASP A 55 -8.14 -1.02 -5.04
CA ASP A 55 -7.06 -1.95 -4.69
C ASP A 55 -5.80 -1.22 -4.17
N ILE A 56 -5.50 -0.06 -4.76
CA ILE A 56 -4.38 0.79 -4.32
C ILE A 56 -4.63 1.35 -2.92
N PHE A 57 -5.84 1.83 -2.65
CA PHE A 57 -6.20 2.32 -1.32
C PHE A 57 -6.12 1.19 -0.29
N ARG A 58 -6.69 0.01 -0.59
CA ARG A 58 -6.65 -1.17 0.27
C ARG A 58 -5.22 -1.56 0.60
N ARG A 59 -4.36 -1.68 -0.41
CA ARG A 59 -2.93 -2.00 -0.24
C ARG A 59 -2.23 -0.95 0.63
N ASN A 60 -2.40 0.35 0.33
CA ASN A 60 -1.74 1.41 1.08
C ASN A 60 -2.22 1.47 2.55
N ALA A 61 -3.51 1.28 2.80
CA ALA A 61 -4.04 1.22 4.16
C ALA A 61 -3.46 0.05 4.95
N LEU A 62 -3.44 -1.16 4.37
CA LEU A 62 -2.83 -2.33 5.01
C LEU A 62 -1.32 -2.13 5.25
N ASN A 63 -0.61 -1.54 4.30
CA ASN A 63 0.82 -1.22 4.43
C ASN A 63 1.11 -0.25 5.59
N LEU A 64 0.19 0.66 5.87
CA LEU A 64 0.26 1.59 6.99
C LEU A 64 -0.21 0.97 8.31
N GLY A 65 -0.69 -0.29 8.31
CA GLY A 65 -1.21 -0.96 9.49
C GLY A 65 -2.68 -0.68 9.79
N LEU A 66 -3.41 0.02 8.90
CA LEU A 66 -4.85 0.24 9.06
C LEU A 66 -5.66 -1.01 8.76
N HIS A 67 -6.79 -1.15 9.45
CA HIS A 67 -7.77 -2.19 9.18
C HIS A 67 -8.73 -1.76 8.07
N VAL A 68 -8.76 -2.53 6.98
CA VAL A 68 -9.76 -2.42 5.90
C VAL A 68 -10.61 -3.68 5.87
N VAL A 69 -11.91 -3.48 6.01
CA VAL A 69 -12.94 -4.50 6.17
C VAL A 69 -13.90 -4.35 5.00
N GLN A 70 -13.73 -5.18 3.97
CA GLN A 70 -14.68 -5.23 2.86
C GLN A 70 -15.84 -6.14 3.25
N SER A 71 -17.01 -5.56 3.49
CA SER A 71 -18.26 -6.26 3.77
C SER A 71 -19.44 -5.39 3.34
N ARG A 72 -20.02 -5.72 2.18
CA ARG A 72 -21.23 -5.07 1.67
C ARG A 72 -22.36 -5.11 2.69
N ALA A 73 -22.62 -6.28 3.26
CA ALA A 73 -23.68 -6.47 4.25
C ALA A 73 -23.51 -5.57 5.49
N ALA A 74 -22.28 -5.44 6.00
CA ALA A 74 -22.02 -4.56 7.14
C ALA A 74 -22.16 -3.09 6.76
N SER A 75 -21.61 -2.69 5.60
CA SER A 75 -21.67 -1.31 5.12
C SER A 75 -23.09 -0.84 4.83
N GLU A 76 -23.96 -1.70 4.32
CA GLU A 76 -25.36 -1.35 3.99
C GLU A 76 -26.26 -1.35 5.24
N ASP A 77 -25.95 -2.17 6.25
CA ASP A 77 -26.76 -2.28 7.47
C ASP A 77 -26.41 -1.22 8.51
N ALA A 78 -25.13 -0.82 8.60
CA ALA A 78 -24.67 0.17 9.59
C ALA A 78 -25.36 1.53 9.43
N GLN A 79 -25.75 2.12 10.56
CA GLN A 79 -26.32 3.45 10.64
C GLN A 79 -25.47 4.37 11.52
N GLU A 80 -25.64 5.69 11.34
CA GLU A 80 -25.01 6.69 12.18
C GLU A 80 -25.34 6.43 13.66
N GLY A 81 -24.31 6.34 14.51
CA GLY A 81 -24.44 6.08 15.94
C GLY A 81 -24.49 4.59 16.33
N ASP A 82 -24.44 3.66 15.38
CA ASP A 82 -24.29 2.24 15.70
C ASP A 82 -22.94 1.97 16.40
N VAL A 83 -22.97 1.07 17.40
CA VAL A 83 -21.77 0.61 18.10
C VAL A 83 -21.24 -0.64 17.41
N LEU A 84 -20.01 -0.57 16.95
CA LEU A 84 -19.33 -1.64 16.23
C LEU A 84 -18.13 -2.15 17.04
N THR A 85 -17.89 -3.46 16.95
CA THR A 85 -16.67 -4.10 17.47
C THR A 85 -15.99 -4.87 16.35
N PHE A 86 -14.66 -4.92 16.39
CA PHE A 86 -13.84 -5.60 15.41
C PHE A 86 -12.81 -6.47 16.11
N ASP A 87 -12.85 -7.78 15.84
CA ASP A 87 -11.81 -8.70 16.28
C ASP A 87 -10.68 -8.71 15.26
N SER A 88 -9.55 -8.09 15.58
CA SER A 88 -8.39 -8.03 14.67
C SER A 88 -7.73 -9.38 14.40
N LYS A 89 -7.97 -10.42 15.20
CA LYS A 89 -7.41 -11.77 14.96
C LYS A 89 -8.24 -12.53 13.93
N THR A 90 -9.56 -12.52 14.10
CA THR A 90 -10.49 -13.24 13.20
C THR A 90 -10.97 -12.38 12.03
N ARG A 91 -10.78 -11.06 12.12
CA ARG A 91 -11.38 -10.02 11.27
C ARG A 91 -12.91 -9.97 11.35
N ARG A 92 -13.54 -10.63 12.31
CA ARG A 92 -15.01 -10.58 12.44
C ARG A 92 -15.43 -9.19 12.90
N LEU A 93 -16.42 -8.64 12.20
CA LEU A 93 -17.06 -7.37 12.54
C LEU A 93 -18.43 -7.66 13.18
N THR A 94 -18.74 -7.01 14.29
CA THR A 94 -20.03 -7.13 14.96
C THR A 94 -20.65 -5.75 15.14
N ASN A 95 -21.91 -5.61 14.72
CA ASN A 95 -22.75 -4.46 15.04
C ASN A 95 -23.55 -4.81 16.29
N GLU A 96 -23.11 -4.27 17.42
CA GLU A 96 -23.67 -4.54 18.75
C GLU A 96 -25.09 -3.97 18.88
N THR A 97 -25.33 -2.78 18.32
CA THR A 97 -26.65 -2.14 18.31
C THR A 97 -27.70 -3.00 17.61
N ARG A 98 -27.29 -3.73 16.56
CA ARG A 98 -28.17 -4.56 15.73
C ARG A 98 -28.15 -6.04 16.08
N GLY A 99 -27.24 -6.48 16.94
CA GLY A 99 -27.06 -7.89 17.29
C GLY A 99 -26.64 -8.76 16.10
N LYS A 100 -25.87 -8.23 15.14
CA LYS A 100 -25.45 -8.93 13.92
C LYS A 100 -23.94 -8.98 13.78
N SER A 101 -23.44 -10.04 13.17
CA SER A 101 -22.01 -10.22 12.85
C SER A 101 -21.81 -10.48 11.37
N TYR A 102 -20.65 -10.08 10.86
CA TYR A 102 -20.30 -10.17 9.45
C TYR A 102 -18.87 -10.70 9.30
N ASP A 103 -18.72 -11.63 8.36
CA ASP A 103 -17.43 -12.14 7.93
C ASP A 103 -16.98 -11.36 6.68
N PRO A 104 -15.87 -10.60 6.76
CA PRO A 104 -15.40 -9.81 5.62
C PRO A 104 -14.84 -10.69 4.51
N VAL A 105 -14.68 -10.09 3.32
CA VAL A 105 -13.94 -10.72 2.23
C VAL A 105 -12.55 -11.17 2.73
N PRO A 106 -12.15 -12.44 2.48
CA PRO A 106 -10.84 -12.94 2.88
C PRO A 106 -9.70 -12.12 2.30
N LEU A 107 -8.64 -11.93 3.08
CA LEU A 107 -7.38 -11.40 2.57
C LEU A 107 -6.55 -12.52 1.94
N THR A 108 -5.73 -12.17 0.96
CA THR A 108 -4.67 -13.06 0.50
C THR A 108 -3.66 -13.34 1.63
N PRO A 109 -2.89 -14.44 1.56
CA PRO A 109 -1.90 -14.76 2.60
C PRO A 109 -0.89 -13.63 2.87
N ILE A 110 -0.47 -12.90 1.83
CA ILE A 110 0.48 -11.79 1.97
C ILE A 110 -0.18 -10.54 2.59
N GLU A 111 -1.40 -10.21 2.21
CA GLU A 111 -2.16 -9.13 2.83
C GLU A 111 -2.40 -9.40 4.32
N GLU A 112 -2.73 -10.64 4.68
CA GLU A 112 -2.88 -11.06 6.07
C GLU A 112 -1.55 -11.00 6.84
N THR A 113 -0.44 -11.35 6.20
CA THR A 113 0.92 -11.22 6.78
C THR A 113 1.26 -9.76 7.09
N ILE A 114 1.05 -8.85 6.13
CA ILE A 114 1.30 -7.40 6.28
C ILE A 114 0.40 -6.83 7.39
N ARG A 115 -0.89 -7.20 7.40
CA ARG A 115 -1.84 -6.76 8.41
C ARG A 115 -1.42 -7.19 9.81
N ARG A 116 -1.04 -8.46 9.99
CA ARG A 116 -0.63 -9.01 11.30
C ARG A 116 0.69 -8.44 11.80
N SER A 117 1.57 -7.99 10.91
CA SER A 117 2.81 -7.32 11.29
C SER A 117 2.63 -5.83 11.62
N GLY A 118 1.40 -5.31 11.57
CA GLY A 118 1.10 -3.90 11.81
C GLY A 118 1.53 -2.97 10.66
N GLY A 119 1.70 -3.52 9.45
CA GLY A 119 2.13 -2.78 8.27
C GLY A 119 3.35 -3.37 7.56
N ILE A 120 3.75 -2.70 6.48
CA ILE A 120 4.71 -3.22 5.52
C ILE A 120 6.15 -3.22 6.04
N ILE A 121 6.52 -2.33 6.98
CA ILE A 121 7.93 -2.13 7.39
C ILE A 121 8.55 -3.44 7.91
N ALA A 122 7.86 -4.15 8.79
CA ALA A 122 8.38 -5.40 9.35
C ALA A 122 8.49 -6.53 8.31
N VAL A 123 7.57 -6.58 7.34
CA VAL A 123 7.67 -7.53 6.21
C VAL A 123 8.82 -7.13 5.30
N GLY A 124 8.88 -5.86 4.91
CA GLY A 124 9.92 -5.32 4.04
C GLY A 124 11.32 -5.50 4.60
N ARG A 125 11.54 -5.36 5.92
CA ARG A 125 12.85 -5.64 6.53
C ARG A 125 13.30 -7.09 6.35
N ARG A 126 12.38 -8.05 6.46
CA ARG A 126 12.68 -9.47 6.22
C ARG A 126 12.96 -9.73 4.75
N GLU A 127 12.08 -9.27 3.87
CA GLU A 127 12.23 -9.44 2.42
C GLU A 127 13.50 -8.74 1.89
N PHE A 128 13.86 -7.59 2.45
CA PHE A 128 15.10 -6.90 2.10
C PHE A 128 16.33 -7.73 2.47
N ALA A 129 16.38 -8.30 3.69
CA ALA A 129 17.47 -9.19 4.08
C ALA A 129 17.57 -10.41 3.15
N GLU A 130 16.45 -11.07 2.84
CA GLU A 130 16.40 -12.20 1.89
C GLU A 130 16.85 -11.80 0.49
N SER A 131 16.51 -10.58 0.04
CA SER A 131 16.88 -10.10 -1.29
C SER A 131 18.39 -9.96 -1.50
N LEU A 132 19.15 -9.72 -0.43
CA LEU A 132 20.62 -9.61 -0.50
C LEU A 132 21.31 -10.96 -0.75
N GLU A 133 20.62 -12.07 -0.47
CA GLU A 133 21.12 -13.43 -0.67
C GLU A 133 20.86 -13.95 -2.08
N GLN A 134 20.05 -13.24 -2.87
CA GLN A 134 19.59 -13.69 -4.19
C GLN A 134 20.05 -12.74 -5.28
N MET A 135 20.53 -13.31 -6.40
CA MET A 135 20.76 -12.52 -7.60
C MET A 135 19.46 -12.36 -8.39
N PRO A 136 19.08 -11.13 -8.79
CA PRO A 136 17.95 -10.92 -9.69
C PRO A 136 18.11 -11.71 -10.98
N ARG A 137 17.06 -12.45 -11.36
CA ARG A 137 17.03 -13.26 -12.59
C ARG A 137 15.69 -13.10 -13.30
N VAL A 138 15.75 -12.54 -14.51
CA VAL A 138 14.59 -12.44 -15.42
C VAL A 138 14.82 -13.43 -16.57
N GLU A 139 13.97 -14.45 -16.64
CA GLU A 139 14.10 -15.55 -17.59
C GLU A 139 12.79 -15.73 -18.34
N TRP A 140 12.77 -15.45 -19.64
CA TRP A 140 11.55 -15.54 -20.43
C TRP A 140 11.16 -16.99 -20.74
N PRO A 141 9.85 -17.31 -20.79
CA PRO A 141 9.40 -18.66 -21.13
C PRO A 141 9.80 -19.02 -22.56
N ASP A 142 10.10 -20.31 -22.79
CA ASP A 142 10.28 -20.81 -24.15
C ASP A 142 8.98 -20.67 -24.98
N ARG A 143 9.08 -20.80 -26.30
CA ARG A 143 7.95 -20.63 -27.21
C ARG A 143 6.76 -21.55 -26.89
N LYS A 144 7.03 -22.77 -26.41
CA LYS A 144 5.98 -23.75 -26.10
C LYS A 144 5.21 -23.30 -24.86
N THR A 145 5.92 -22.94 -23.80
CA THR A 145 5.36 -22.43 -22.54
C THR A 145 4.64 -21.11 -22.77
N ALA A 146 5.23 -20.19 -23.53
CA ALA A 146 4.64 -18.89 -23.84
C ALA A 146 3.34 -19.00 -24.66
N SER A 147 3.19 -20.03 -25.49
CA SER A 147 2.03 -20.17 -26.40
C SER A 147 0.68 -20.32 -25.68
N SER A 148 0.68 -20.72 -24.41
CA SER A 148 -0.52 -20.82 -23.57
C SER A 148 -0.69 -19.65 -22.60
N MET A 149 0.17 -18.63 -22.67
CA MET A 149 0.17 -17.50 -21.74
C MET A 149 -0.17 -16.20 -22.45
N SER A 150 -0.94 -15.35 -21.78
CA SER A 150 -1.05 -13.94 -22.13
C SER A 150 0.29 -13.22 -21.96
N SER A 151 0.46 -12.05 -22.60
CA SER A 151 1.67 -11.24 -22.43
C SER A 151 1.93 -10.85 -20.96
N THR A 152 0.87 -10.57 -20.19
CA THR A 152 0.99 -10.27 -18.75
C THR A 152 1.50 -11.46 -17.97
N GLU A 153 0.97 -12.67 -18.24
CA GLU A 153 1.47 -13.89 -17.61
C GLU A 153 2.91 -14.16 -18.00
N GLN A 154 3.31 -13.95 -19.25
CA GLN A 154 4.71 -14.11 -19.68
C GLN A 154 5.64 -13.14 -18.94
N ILE A 155 5.25 -11.87 -18.76
CA ILE A 155 6.02 -10.88 -17.99
C ILE A 155 6.16 -11.32 -16.54
N VAL A 156 5.05 -11.61 -15.86
CA VAL A 156 5.07 -12.02 -14.44
C VAL A 156 5.82 -13.33 -14.26
N TRP A 157 5.65 -14.28 -15.18
CA TRP A 157 6.43 -15.51 -15.23
C TRP A 157 7.90 -15.20 -15.33
N ALA A 158 8.33 -14.36 -16.27
CA ALA A 158 9.75 -14.08 -16.42
C ALA A 158 10.39 -13.48 -15.16
N HIS A 159 9.64 -12.64 -14.44
CA HIS A 159 10.12 -11.89 -13.28
C HIS A 159 9.98 -12.62 -11.94
N ARG A 160 9.27 -13.75 -11.88
CA ARG A 160 9.05 -14.46 -10.62
C ARG A 160 10.37 -14.75 -9.89
N VAL A 161 10.41 -14.46 -8.60
CA VAL A 161 11.54 -14.80 -7.73
C VAL A 161 11.61 -16.31 -7.57
N ASP A 162 10.49 -16.91 -7.17
CA ASP A 162 10.35 -18.36 -7.01
C ASP A 162 10.09 -19.03 -8.37
N LYS A 163 11.13 -19.67 -8.95
CA LYS A 163 11.05 -20.23 -10.31
C LYS A 163 10.09 -21.40 -10.48
N ASP A 164 9.76 -22.09 -9.40
CA ASP A 164 8.78 -23.17 -9.38
C ASP A 164 7.34 -22.69 -9.12
N ALA A 165 7.13 -21.39 -8.88
CA ALA A 165 5.82 -20.85 -8.63
C ALA A 165 4.93 -20.89 -9.89
N GLU A 166 3.70 -21.36 -9.71
CA GLU A 166 2.67 -21.37 -10.75
C GLU A 166 2.14 -19.96 -10.98
N VAL A 167 2.18 -19.50 -12.23
CA VAL A 167 1.59 -18.21 -12.63
C VAL A 167 0.16 -18.45 -13.08
N ARG A 168 -0.79 -17.97 -12.29
CA ARG A 168 -2.22 -18.02 -12.60
C ARG A 168 -2.99 -16.87 -11.94
N PRO A 169 -4.15 -16.47 -12.49
CA PRO A 169 -5.04 -15.50 -11.84
C PRO A 169 -5.39 -15.89 -10.39
N GLY A 170 -5.33 -14.92 -9.48
CA GLY A 170 -5.56 -15.14 -8.04
C GLY A 170 -4.36 -15.71 -7.28
N GLY A 171 -3.28 -16.08 -7.95
CA GLY A 171 -2.02 -16.48 -7.31
C GLY A 171 -1.30 -15.29 -6.68
N THR A 172 -0.53 -15.55 -5.62
CA THR A 172 0.42 -14.60 -5.04
C THR A 172 1.82 -14.96 -5.50
N LEU A 173 2.56 -13.98 -6.03
CA LEU A 173 3.89 -14.17 -6.57
C LEU A 173 4.81 -13.05 -6.06
N ARG A 174 6.06 -13.41 -5.78
CA ARG A 174 7.15 -12.44 -5.65
C ARG A 174 7.77 -12.25 -7.02
N VAL A 175 8.03 -11.01 -7.40
CA VAL A 175 8.64 -10.67 -8.70
C VAL A 175 9.78 -9.69 -8.53
N TRP A 176 10.83 -9.85 -9.34
CA TRP A 176 11.83 -8.80 -9.52
C TRP A 176 11.20 -7.64 -10.29
N CYS A 177 11.45 -6.42 -9.86
CA CYS A 177 11.02 -5.22 -10.59
C CYS A 177 12.15 -4.77 -11.51
N ASP A 178 11.86 -4.34 -12.74
CA ASP A 178 12.89 -3.72 -13.61
C ASP A 178 13.11 -2.24 -13.28
N LEU A 179 12.03 -1.56 -12.88
CA LEU A 179 12.00 -0.14 -12.61
C LEU A 179 10.94 0.19 -11.54
N LEU A 180 11.30 1.05 -10.60
CA LEU A 180 10.48 1.57 -9.52
C LEU A 180 10.42 3.10 -9.64
N PRO A 181 9.46 3.63 -10.43
CA PRO A 181 9.31 5.07 -10.60
C PRO A 181 8.56 5.68 -9.42
N ALA A 182 8.96 6.88 -9.02
CA ALA A 182 8.24 7.74 -8.09
C ALA A 182 8.22 9.18 -8.60
N SER A 183 7.14 9.91 -8.34
CA SER A 183 7.08 11.35 -8.62
C SER A 183 7.32 12.17 -7.35
N ASP A 184 7.60 13.45 -7.45
CA ASP A 184 7.54 14.41 -6.32
C ASP A 184 6.19 14.37 -5.54
N GLY A 185 5.13 13.87 -6.18
CA GLY A 185 3.84 13.49 -5.59
C GLY A 185 3.88 12.40 -4.52
N THR A 186 4.72 11.39 -4.70
CA THR A 186 4.71 10.13 -3.92
C THR A 186 6.06 9.75 -3.33
N ALA A 187 7.16 10.18 -3.96
CA ALA A 187 8.54 9.92 -3.58
C ALA A 187 8.82 10.22 -2.10
N PRO A 188 8.36 11.32 -1.50
CA PRO A 188 8.62 11.57 -0.07
C PRO A 188 8.15 10.44 0.85
N PHE A 189 6.94 9.91 0.63
CA PHE A 189 6.40 8.79 1.41
C PHE A 189 7.13 7.48 1.09
N THR A 190 7.36 7.21 -0.20
CA THR A 190 8.10 6.02 -0.63
C THR A 190 9.52 5.99 -0.04
N ILE A 191 10.23 7.12 -0.08
CA ILE A 191 11.59 7.28 0.48
C ILE A 191 11.57 7.09 1.99
N HIS A 192 10.59 7.67 2.69
CA HIS A 192 10.43 7.45 4.13
C HIS A 192 10.29 5.96 4.45
N THR A 193 9.36 5.27 3.79
CA THR A 193 9.13 3.83 3.98
C THR A 193 10.36 3.00 3.60
N PHE A 194 11.02 3.34 2.49
CA PHE A 194 12.25 2.70 2.05
C PHE A 194 13.34 2.81 3.13
N ASN A 195 13.61 4.01 3.64
CA ASN A 195 14.62 4.24 4.67
C ASN A 195 14.29 3.48 5.97
N GLN A 196 13.01 3.37 6.34
CA GLN A 196 12.59 2.57 7.49
C GLN A 196 12.85 1.06 7.30
N ILE A 197 12.83 0.57 6.05
CA ILE A 197 13.07 -0.82 5.69
C ILE A 197 14.57 -1.12 5.57
N THR A 198 15.32 -0.29 4.83
CA THR A 198 16.70 -0.59 4.42
C THR A 198 17.76 0.04 5.32
N GLY A 199 17.37 0.98 6.19
CA GLY A 199 18.30 1.85 6.91
C GLY A 199 18.72 3.08 6.09
N GLY A 200 18.39 3.15 4.81
CA GLY A 200 18.58 4.33 3.95
C GLY A 200 19.95 4.47 3.30
N ASP A 201 20.91 3.60 3.61
CA ASP A 201 22.30 3.79 3.19
C ASP A 201 22.66 3.07 1.88
N THR A 202 21.80 2.20 1.34
CA THR A 202 22.11 1.42 0.12
C THR A 202 20.86 1.02 -0.67
N ILE A 203 20.91 1.25 -1.98
CA ILE A 203 19.99 0.68 -2.98
C ILE A 203 20.84 -0.13 -3.97
N TYR A 204 20.62 -1.44 -4.04
CA TYR A 204 21.29 -2.28 -5.02
C TYR A 204 20.42 -3.51 -5.40
N PRO A 205 20.25 -3.83 -6.70
CA PRO A 205 20.63 -2.98 -7.85
C PRO A 205 19.82 -1.68 -7.88
N ARG A 206 20.35 -0.63 -8.52
CA ARG A 206 19.65 0.65 -8.66
C ARG A 206 18.60 0.55 -9.76
N GLN A 207 17.36 0.29 -9.37
CA GLN A 207 16.18 0.24 -10.25
C GLN A 207 15.16 1.33 -9.94
N ALA A 208 15.56 2.39 -9.24
CA ALA A 208 14.69 3.51 -8.91
C ALA A 208 14.77 4.61 -9.96
N ALA A 209 13.63 5.23 -10.27
CA ALA A 209 13.57 6.46 -11.05
C ALA A 209 12.73 7.52 -10.33
N ILE A 210 13.15 8.77 -10.41
CA ILE A 210 12.46 9.90 -9.77
C ILE A 210 12.18 10.96 -10.82
N ALA A 211 10.92 11.37 -10.92
CA ALA A 211 10.47 12.47 -11.78
C ALA A 211 9.87 13.59 -10.93
N ASN A 212 10.30 14.82 -11.16
CA ASN A 212 9.71 16.00 -10.53
C ASN A 212 8.77 16.66 -11.52
N ASP A 213 7.47 16.45 -11.38
CA ASP A 213 6.46 16.87 -12.36
C ASP A 213 5.13 17.36 -11.76
N HIS A 214 4.86 17.14 -10.46
CA HIS A 214 3.57 17.50 -9.83
C HIS A 214 3.59 18.84 -9.10
N PHE A 215 4.71 19.20 -8.47
CA PHE A 215 4.84 20.38 -7.60
C PHE A 215 5.71 21.49 -8.19
N VAL A 216 5.99 21.37 -9.47
CA VAL A 216 6.87 22.26 -10.22
C VAL A 216 6.11 23.50 -10.69
N PHE A 217 6.80 24.65 -10.78
CA PHE A 217 6.24 25.93 -11.23
C PHE A 217 5.14 26.55 -10.35
N SER A 218 4.96 26.10 -9.10
CA SER A 218 3.95 26.67 -8.20
C SER A 218 4.38 27.98 -7.52
N GLY A 219 5.70 28.24 -7.45
CA GLY A 219 6.29 29.39 -6.76
C GLY A 219 6.13 29.37 -5.23
N ARG A 220 5.79 28.21 -4.64
CA ARG A 220 5.58 28.04 -3.19
C ARG A 220 6.75 27.32 -2.55
N ASN A 221 7.35 27.90 -1.51
CA ASN A 221 8.47 27.32 -0.76
C ASN A 221 8.22 25.89 -0.21
N ALA A 222 6.97 25.52 0.07
CA ALA A 222 6.64 24.18 0.55
C ALA A 222 6.80 23.11 -0.55
N ASP A 223 6.48 23.47 -1.78
CA ASP A 223 6.53 22.59 -2.95
C ASP A 223 7.98 22.33 -3.38
N ASP A 224 8.84 23.36 -3.25
CA ASP A 224 10.29 23.23 -3.45
C ASP A 224 10.95 22.29 -2.43
N LYS A 225 10.49 22.33 -1.16
CA LYS A 225 10.98 21.42 -0.11
C LYS A 225 10.59 19.98 -0.41
N GLN A 226 9.37 19.75 -0.90
CA GLN A 226 8.90 18.41 -1.23
C GLN A 226 9.69 17.81 -2.39
N THR A 227 9.92 18.60 -3.44
CA THR A 227 10.77 18.24 -4.57
C THR A 227 12.22 17.99 -4.14
N GLY A 228 12.71 18.73 -3.13
CA GLY A 228 14.03 18.58 -2.55
C GLY A 228 14.29 17.17 -2.00
N ILE A 229 13.31 16.52 -1.38
CA ILE A 229 13.46 15.16 -0.81
C ILE A 229 13.88 14.15 -1.89
N GLY A 230 13.19 14.17 -3.03
CA GLY A 230 13.51 13.27 -4.15
C GLY A 230 14.88 13.56 -4.76
N ARG A 231 15.27 14.84 -4.84
CA ARG A 231 16.59 15.26 -5.31
C ARG A 231 17.72 14.80 -4.39
N ASP A 232 17.56 14.97 -3.09
CA ASP A 232 18.57 14.62 -2.10
C ASP A 232 18.78 13.10 -2.05
N PHE A 233 17.69 12.34 -2.12
CA PHE A 233 17.74 10.88 -2.24
C PHE A 233 18.41 10.42 -3.54
N ALA A 234 18.06 11.03 -4.67
CA ALA A 234 18.69 10.73 -5.95
C ALA A 234 20.20 11.03 -5.92
N THR A 235 20.60 12.12 -5.26
CA THR A 235 22.02 12.48 -5.10
C THR A 235 22.75 11.46 -4.23
N LEU A 236 22.19 11.09 -3.07
CA LEU A 236 22.77 10.13 -2.14
C LEU A 236 23.00 8.76 -2.79
N HIS A 237 22.05 8.30 -3.60
CA HIS A 237 22.11 7.00 -4.27
C HIS A 237 22.63 7.09 -5.71
N GLU A 238 23.20 8.23 -6.11
CA GLU A 238 23.78 8.46 -7.46
C GLU A 238 22.81 8.06 -8.60
N ILE A 239 21.53 8.39 -8.43
CA ILE A 239 20.49 8.24 -9.45
C ILE A 239 20.57 9.47 -10.35
N HIS A 240 21.13 9.29 -11.54
CA HIS A 240 21.31 10.35 -12.53
C HIS A 240 20.43 10.13 -13.75
N LYS A 241 20.47 11.05 -14.72
CA LYS A 241 19.82 10.85 -16.03
C LYS A 241 20.24 9.49 -16.63
N PRO A 242 19.31 8.72 -17.23
CA PRO A 242 17.91 9.07 -17.51
C PRO A 242 16.91 8.76 -16.36
N TYR A 243 17.37 8.22 -15.23
CA TYR A 243 16.52 7.79 -14.12
C TYR A 243 16.15 8.92 -13.14
N TYR A 244 16.77 10.09 -13.28
CA TYR A 244 16.34 11.31 -12.61
C TYR A 244 15.89 12.34 -13.63
N ALA A 245 14.61 12.74 -13.56
CA ALA A 245 14.03 13.76 -14.41
C ALA A 245 13.77 15.04 -13.60
N THR A 246 14.37 16.13 -14.07
CA THR A 246 14.06 17.49 -13.60
C THR A 246 12.76 17.98 -14.24
N PRO A 247 12.15 19.04 -13.70
CA PRO A 247 10.98 19.69 -14.32
C PRO A 247 11.26 20.17 -15.74
#